data_AF-A0A0F3NZX7-F1
#
_entry.id   AF-A0A0F3NZX7-F1
#
_cell.length_a   1.000
_cell.length_b   1.000
_cell.length_c   1.000
_cell.angle_alpha   90.00
_cell.angle_beta   90.00
_cell.angle_gamma   90.00
#
_symmetry.space_group_name_H-M   'P 1'
#
loop_
_entity.id
_entity.type
_entity.pdbx_description
1 polymer ?
#
loop_
_entity_poly.entity_id
_entity_poly.type
_entity_poly.pdbx_seq_one_letter_code
_entity_poly.pdbx_strand_id
1 'polypeptide(L)'
;MLDKKTRQVICTDFSNGKKHDFRLFKKSKILIHPKVKVITDTGYQGIQKIHNNSALPKKNPLTKNDKKNNYILARERVVNENVIGMQTVQNYC
;
A
#
# COMPACT_ATOMS: atom_id res chain seq x y z
N MET A 1 2.20 -6.37 -2.91
CA MET A 1 0.96 -6.47 -2.11
C MET A 1 1.13 -7.53 -1.04
N LEU A 2 0.72 -7.22 0.18
CA LEU A 2 0.74 -8.13 1.33
C LEU A 2 -0.68 -8.36 1.81
N ASP A 3 -1.05 -9.61 2.10
CA ASP A 3 -2.21 -9.89 2.94
C ASP A 3 -1.84 -9.71 4.41
N LYS A 4 -2.48 -8.74 5.07
CA LYS A 4 -2.26 -8.44 6.48
C LYS A 4 -2.59 -9.61 7.41
N LYS A 5 -3.60 -10.43 7.07
CA LYS A 5 -4.05 -11.54 7.94
C LYS A 5 -3.05 -12.68 7.94
N THR A 6 -2.68 -13.14 6.75
CA THR A 6 -1.76 -14.27 6.58
C THR A 6 -0.29 -13.84 6.64
N ARG A 7 0.00 -12.53 6.56
CA ARG A 7 1.34 -11.95 6.37
C ARG A 7 2.05 -12.51 5.13
N GLN A 8 1.28 -13.01 4.18
CA GLN A 8 1.80 -13.54 2.93
C GLN A 8 1.90 -12.45 1.88
N VAL A 9 2.96 -12.53 1.10
CA VAL A 9 3.19 -11.67 -0.05
C VAL A 9 2.38 -12.26 -1.20
N ILE A 10 1.37 -11.52 -1.62
CA ILE A 10 0.52 -11.93 -2.74
C ILE A 10 1.27 -11.74 -4.07
N CYS A 11 2.04 -10.65 -4.15
CA CYS A 11 2.52 -10.12 -5.42
C CYS A 11 3.62 -9.09 -5.21
N THR A 12 4.69 -9.15 -5.98
CA THR A 12 5.72 -8.10 -6.07
C THR A 12 5.94 -7.73 -7.52
N ASP A 13 6.03 -6.43 -7.82
CA ASP A 13 6.38 -5.92 -9.14
C ASP A 13 7.56 -4.97 -8.95
N PHE A 14 8.56 -5.08 -9.83
CA PHE A 14 9.79 -4.33 -9.78
C PHE A 14 10.04 -3.68 -11.14
N SER A 15 10.72 -2.54 -11.13
CA SER A 15 11.09 -1.90 -12.38
C SER A 15 12.50 -1.37 -12.34
N ASN A 16 13.19 -1.53 -13.46
CA ASN A 16 14.51 -0.95 -13.64
C ASN A 16 14.40 0.59 -13.70
N GLY A 17 15.27 1.26 -12.94
CA GLY A 17 15.38 2.71 -12.84
C GLY A 17 14.40 3.37 -11.85
N LYS A 18 14.43 4.71 -11.80
CA LYS A 18 13.61 5.51 -10.87
C LYS A 18 12.17 5.64 -11.38
N LYS A 19 11.35 4.60 -11.20
CA LYS A 19 9.90 4.69 -11.40
C LYS A 19 9.20 4.70 -10.04
N HIS A 20 8.18 5.54 -9.90
CA HIS A 20 7.33 5.52 -8.71
C HIS A 20 6.45 4.27 -8.68
N ASP A 21 6.36 3.63 -7.52
CA ASP A 21 5.58 2.42 -7.28
C ASP A 21 4.11 2.58 -7.71
N PHE A 22 3.52 3.75 -7.48
CA PHE A 22 2.12 3.98 -7.89
C PHE A 22 1.94 3.94 -9.42
N ARG A 23 2.96 4.31 -10.19
CA ARG A 23 2.93 4.16 -11.65
C ARG A 23 3.03 2.70 -12.06
N LEU A 24 3.82 1.89 -11.34
CA LEU A 24 3.89 0.45 -11.57
C LEU A 24 2.56 -0.21 -11.26
N PHE A 25 1.97 0.10 -10.12
CA PHE A 25 0.64 -0.37 -9.74
C PHE A 25 -0.44 -0.06 -10.79
N LYS A 26 -0.45 1.14 -11.36
CA LYS A 26 -1.39 1.48 -12.45
C LYS A 26 -1.17 0.66 -13.71
N LYS A 27 0.09 0.31 -14.02
CA LYS A 27 0.46 -0.45 -15.21
C LYS A 27 0.20 -1.94 -15.06
N SER A 28 0.34 -2.49 -13.86
CA SER A 28 0.10 -3.91 -13.59
C SER A 28 -1.38 -4.30 -13.73
N LYS A 29 -2.30 -3.33 -13.75
CA LYS A 29 -3.76 -3.54 -13.92
C LYS A 29 -4.33 -4.56 -12.94
N ILE A 30 -3.71 -4.71 -11.77
CA ILE A 30 -4.16 -5.62 -10.73
C ILE A 30 -5.55 -5.22 -10.28
N LEU A 31 -6.49 -6.17 -10.37
CA LEU A 31 -7.86 -5.98 -9.89
C LEU A 31 -7.94 -6.42 -8.43
N ILE A 32 -8.15 -5.44 -7.55
CA ILE A 32 -8.42 -5.70 -6.13
C ILE A 32 -9.93 -5.75 -5.94
N HIS A 33 -10.41 -6.78 -5.26
CA HIS A 33 -11.85 -6.91 -5.00
C HIS A 33 -12.36 -5.69 -4.20
N PRO A 34 -13.47 -5.02 -4.61
CA PRO A 34 -13.93 -3.75 -4.00
C PRO A 34 -14.11 -3.78 -2.47
N LYS A 35 -14.49 -4.94 -1.93
CA LYS A 35 -14.68 -5.14 -0.48
C LYS A 35 -13.37 -5.22 0.32
N VAL A 36 -12.22 -5.44 -0.32
CA VAL A 36 -10.92 -5.53 0.36
C VAL A 36 -10.46 -4.12 0.72
N LYS A 37 -10.12 -3.88 1.99
CA LYS A 37 -9.53 -2.60 2.41
C LYS A 37 -8.06 -2.57 2.04
N VAL A 38 -7.65 -1.56 1.28
CA VAL A 38 -6.26 -1.36 0.85
C VAL A 38 -5.63 -0.27 1.70
N ILE A 39 -4.46 -0.53 2.28
CA ILE A 39 -3.70 0.47 3.06
C ILE A 39 -2.44 0.82 2.28
N THR A 40 -2.23 2.11 2.01
CA THR A 40 -1.12 2.56 1.18
C THR A 40 -0.36 3.73 1.79
N ASP A 41 0.78 4.01 1.19
CA ASP A 41 1.62 5.17 1.49
C ASP A 41 1.07 6.46 0.89
N THR A 42 1.60 7.59 1.37
CA THR A 42 1.27 8.91 0.81
C THR A 42 1.74 9.07 -0.65
N GLY A 43 2.60 8.19 -1.16
CA GLY A 43 2.97 8.12 -2.58
C GLY A 43 1.87 7.60 -3.51
N TYR A 44 0.82 6.98 -2.95
CA TYR A 44 -0.34 6.45 -3.69
C TYR A 44 -1.51 7.45 -3.71
N GLN A 45 -1.22 8.76 -3.69
CA GLN A 45 -2.24 9.80 -3.76
C GLN A 45 -3.13 9.62 -4.98
N GLY A 46 -4.44 9.50 -4.75
CA GLY A 46 -5.45 9.27 -5.79
C GLY A 46 -5.79 7.81 -6.04
N ILE A 47 -5.23 6.85 -5.29
CA ILE A 47 -5.62 5.42 -5.36
C ILE A 47 -7.12 5.22 -5.13
N GLN A 48 -7.77 6.09 -4.37
CA GLN A 48 -9.23 6.06 -4.15
C GLN A 48 -10.02 6.15 -5.45
N LYS A 49 -9.49 6.77 -6.52
CA LYS A 49 -10.14 6.81 -7.84
C LYS A 49 -10.12 5.46 -8.57
N ILE A 50 -9.20 4.59 -8.19
CA ILE A 50 -9.03 3.23 -8.75
C ILE A 50 -9.73 2.22 -7.85
N HIS A 51 -9.64 2.40 -6.53
CA HIS A 51 -10.23 1.53 -5.52
C HIS A 51 -10.73 2.36 -4.34
N ASN A 52 -12.04 2.57 -4.26
CA ASN A 52 -12.66 3.44 -3.25
C ASN A 52 -12.37 3.01 -1.80
N ASN A 53 -12.25 1.71 -1.53
CA ASN A 53 -11.99 1.17 -0.20
C ASN A 53 -10.49 1.20 0.14
N SER A 54 -9.87 2.38 -0.01
CA SER A 54 -8.46 2.63 0.25
C SER A 54 -8.24 3.62 1.39
N ALA A 55 -7.33 3.29 2.30
CA ALA A 55 -6.89 4.12 3.40
C ALA A 55 -5.45 4.61 3.18
N LEU A 56 -5.29 5.92 3.22
CA LEU A 56 -4.01 6.61 3.00
C LEU A 56 -3.82 7.63 4.13
N PRO A 57 -2.57 7.83 4.59
CA PRO A 57 -2.27 8.92 5.50
C PRO A 57 -2.62 10.26 4.85
N LYS A 58 -3.28 11.12 5.61
CA LYS A 58 -3.60 12.47 5.17
C LYS A 58 -2.33 13.33 5.20
N LYS A 59 -2.23 14.29 4.28
CA LYS A 59 -1.17 15.32 4.28
C LYS A 59 -1.71 16.61 4.91
N ASN A 60 -0.80 17.49 5.33
CA ASN A 60 -1.11 18.73 6.03
C ASN A 60 -2.09 19.64 5.26
N PRO A 61 -2.88 20.48 5.97
CA PRO A 61 -2.93 20.60 7.44
C PRO A 61 -3.66 19.41 8.11
N LEU A 62 -3.10 18.93 9.22
CA LEU A 62 -3.63 17.78 9.96
C LEU A 62 -4.42 18.23 11.19
N THR A 63 -5.68 17.81 11.27
CA THR A 63 -6.45 17.90 12.53
C THR A 63 -5.91 16.90 13.57
N LYS A 64 -6.30 17.07 14.85
CA LYS A 64 -5.97 16.08 15.90
C LYS A 64 -6.45 14.67 15.54
N ASN A 65 -7.61 14.55 14.88
CA ASN A 65 -8.14 13.27 14.44
C ASN A 65 -7.32 12.67 13.28
N ASP A 66 -6.92 13.51 12.32
CA ASP A 66 -6.05 13.06 11.22
C ASP A 66 -4.71 12.54 11.73
N LYS A 67 -4.12 13.18 12.76
CA LYS A 67 -2.89 12.68 13.39
C LYS A 67 -3.08 11.31 14.03
N LYS A 68 -4.18 11.10 14.76
CA LYS A 68 -4.52 9.78 15.36
C LYS A 68 -4.71 8.71 14.29
N ASN A 69 -5.44 9.02 13.22
CA ASN A 69 -5.66 8.09 12.12
C ASN A 69 -4.36 7.76 11.38
N ASN A 70 -3.53 8.76 11.08
CA ASN A 70 -2.23 8.55 10.48
C ASN A 70 -1.33 7.66 11.35
N TYR A 71 -1.37 7.82 12.68
CA TYR A 71 -0.64 6.98 13.63
C TYR A 71 -1.12 5.51 13.59
N ILE A 72 -2.43 5.29 13.56
CA ILE A 72 -3.00 3.92 13.42
C ILE A 72 -2.57 3.30 12.09
N LEU A 73 -2.68 4.03 10.98
CA LEU A 73 -2.28 3.55 9.66
C LEU A 73 -0.77 3.23 9.60
N ALA A 74 0.08 4.06 10.23
CA ALA A 74 1.50 3.79 10.33
C ALA A 74 1.78 2.47 11.07
N ARG A 75 1.10 2.21 12.20
CA ARG A 75 1.23 0.93 12.93
C ARG A 75 0.79 -0.26 12.10
N GLU A 76 -0.29 -0.13 11.33
CA GLU A 76 -0.75 -1.21 10.44
C GLU A 76 0.27 -1.54 9.33
N ARG A 77 1.04 -0.55 8.89
CA ARG A 77 2.05 -0.70 7.84
C ARG A 77 3.37 -1.31 8.30
N VAL A 78 3.72 -1.23 9.58
CA VAL A 78 5.00 -1.79 10.09
C VAL A 78 5.17 -3.25 9.67
N VAL A 79 4.08 -4.01 9.59
CA VAL A 79 4.09 -5.40 9.12
C VAL A 79 4.57 -5.52 7.66
N ASN A 80 4.15 -4.59 6.78
CA ASN A 80 4.61 -4.59 5.38
C ASN A 80 6.11 -4.35 5.29
N GLU A 81 6.64 -3.39 6.06
CA GLU A 81 8.07 -3.05 6.05
C GLU A 81 8.90 -4.24 6.54
N ASN A 82 8.47 -4.90 7.61
CA ASN A 82 9.13 -6.10 8.14
C ASN A 82 9.13 -7.27 7.14
N VAL A 83 8.01 -7.50 6.43
CA VAL A 83 7.92 -8.62 5.47
C VAL A 83 8.69 -8.32 4.18
N ILE A 84 8.73 -7.07 3.71
CA ILE A 84 9.53 -6.68 2.54
C ILE A 84 11.03 -6.81 2.84
N GLY A 85 11.47 -6.40 4.04
CA GLY A 85 12.88 -6.54 4.45
C GLY A 85 13.36 -7.98 4.62
N MET A 86 12.45 -8.96 4.72
CA MET A 86 12.77 -10.36 5.01
C MET A 86 12.61 -11.30 3.79
N GLN A 87 12.18 -10.78 2.64
CA GLN A 87 11.85 -11.62 1.47
C GLN A 87 13.07 -12.10 0.69
N THR A 88 13.18 -13.43 0.57
CA THR A 88 14.07 -14.18 -0.35
C THR A 88 13.32 -14.88 -1.49
N VAL A 89 11.99 -14.82 -1.54
CA VAL A 89 11.16 -15.53 -2.54
C VAL A 89 10.23 -14.55 -3.25
N GLN A 90 10.37 -14.45 -4.57
CA GLN A 90 9.70 -13.45 -5.42
C GLN A 90 8.58 -14.08 -6.24
N ASN A 91 7.32 -13.85 -5.84
CA ASN A 91 6.17 -14.07 -6.70
C ASN A 91 5.90 -12.78 -7.48
N TYR A 92 6.21 -12.79 -8.77
CA TYR A 92 6.09 -11.63 -9.64
C TYR A 92 4.65 -11.40 -10.10
N CYS A 93 4.23 -10.14 -10.06
CA CYS A 93 3.24 -9.57 -10.97
C CYS A 93 3.98 -8.79 -12.05
#